data_AF-A0A2U3H5M9-F1
#
_entry.id   AF-A0A2U3H5M9-F1
#
_cell.length_a   1.000
_cell.length_b   1.000
_cell.length_c   1.000
_cell.angle_alpha   90.00
_cell.angle_beta   90.00
_cell.angle_gamma   90.00
#
_symmetry.space_group_name_H-M   'P 1'
#
loop_
_entity.id
_entity.type
_entity.pdbx_description
1 polymer ?
#
loop_
_entity_poly.entity_id
_entity_poly.type
_entity_poly.pdbx_seq_one_letter_code
_entity_poly.pdbx_strand_id
1 'polypeptide(L)'
;MVATVSCVLASGDHLAWVVRKVTGTADNPRVHYTLRSALNQGPGSYTYDAVLRTTAPGSERTVSVLLMNSDTYRSVRATRDPETGYVQLPHPPPVVSNSVLIKTPE
;
A
#
# COMPACT_ATOMS: atom_id res chain seq x y z
N MET A 1 -0.96 1.09 13.92
CA MET A 1 -1.82 2.20 13.42
C MET A 1 -3.06 1.60 12.78
N VAL A 2 -4.19 2.31 12.73
CA VAL A 2 -5.47 1.77 12.23
C VAL A 2 -5.85 2.42 10.90
N ALA A 3 -6.22 1.61 9.90
CA ALA A 3 -6.93 2.08 8.72
C ALA A 3 -8.36 1.51 8.72
N THR A 4 -9.32 2.39 8.45
CA THR A 4 -10.73 2.05 8.27
C THR A 4 -10.98 1.87 6.78
N VAL A 5 -11.39 0.67 6.40
CA VAL A 5 -11.73 0.28 5.02
C VAL A 5 -13.23 0.38 4.84
N SER A 6 -13.64 1.18 3.86
CA SER A 6 -15.05 1.39 3.51
C SER A 6 -15.26 1.11 2.02
N CYS A 7 -15.78 -0.08 1.69
CA CYS A 7 -16.05 -0.49 0.30
C CYS A 7 -17.15 -1.56 0.22
N VAL A 8 -17.61 -1.85 -1.00
CA VAL A 8 -18.44 -3.02 -1.32
C VAL A 8 -17.53 -4.07 -1.96
N LEU A 9 -17.59 -5.32 -1.49
CA LEU A 9 -16.80 -6.42 -2.04
C LEU A 9 -17.64 -7.32 -2.93
N ALA A 10 -17.22 -7.48 -4.18
CA ALA A 10 -17.71 -8.52 -5.07
C ALA A 10 -16.92 -9.83 -4.87
N SER A 11 -17.48 -10.92 -5.37
CA SER A 11 -16.75 -12.19 -5.46
C SER A 11 -15.50 -12.02 -6.33
N GLY A 12 -14.35 -12.40 -5.81
CA GLY A 12 -13.07 -12.28 -6.51
C GLY A 12 -12.36 -10.92 -6.35
N ASP A 13 -12.90 -10.03 -5.53
CA ASP A 13 -12.18 -8.82 -5.11
C ASP A 13 -11.13 -9.12 -4.04
N HIS A 14 -10.06 -8.34 -4.07
CA HIS A 14 -8.92 -8.42 -3.18
C HIS A 14 -8.71 -7.07 -2.51
N LEU A 15 -8.71 -7.08 -1.18
CA LEU A 15 -8.21 -5.98 -0.39
C LEU A 15 -6.73 -6.21 -0.12
N ALA A 16 -5.90 -5.18 -0.25
CA ALA A 16 -4.48 -5.33 0.03
C ALA A 16 -3.86 -4.08 0.63
N TRP A 17 -2.96 -4.28 1.60
CA TRP A 17 -2.12 -3.22 2.12
C TRP A 17 -1.10 -2.78 1.07
N VAL A 18 -1.01 -1.47 0.89
CA VAL A 18 0.05 -0.83 0.10
C VAL A 18 0.76 0.20 0.93
N VAL A 19 2.07 0.23 0.72
CA VAL A 19 2.97 1.24 1.25
C VAL A 19 3.42 2.13 0.11
N ARG A 20 3.03 3.40 0.15
CA ARG A 20 3.53 4.46 -0.73
C ARG A 20 4.75 5.12 -0.08
N LYS A 21 5.84 5.17 -0.81
CA LYS A 21 7.08 5.88 -0.44
C LYS A 21 7.37 6.95 -1.48
N VAL A 22 7.69 8.16 -1.03
CA VAL A 22 8.24 9.21 -1.89
C VAL A 22 9.74 9.25 -1.67
N THR A 23 10.49 9.26 -2.76
CA THR A 23 11.95 9.45 -2.76
C THR A 23 12.30 10.57 -3.73
N GLY A 24 13.59 10.87 -3.90
CA GLY A 24 14.04 11.98 -4.74
C GLY A 24 14.06 13.31 -3.97
N THR A 25 14.13 14.40 -4.71
CA THR A 25 14.12 15.77 -4.16
C THR A 25 12.70 16.35 -4.21
N ALA A 26 12.49 17.48 -3.55
CA ALA A 26 11.22 18.21 -3.63
C ALA A 26 10.84 18.55 -5.08
N ASP A 27 11.83 18.89 -5.92
CA ASP A 27 11.64 19.25 -7.33
C ASP A 27 11.46 18.05 -8.26
N ASN A 28 11.89 16.85 -7.83
CA ASN A 28 11.76 15.63 -8.62
C ASN A 28 11.37 14.43 -7.74
N PRO A 29 10.12 14.41 -7.25
CA PRO A 29 9.66 13.36 -6.37
C PRO A 29 9.38 12.07 -7.17
N ARG A 30 9.89 10.95 -6.68
CA ARG A 30 9.64 9.61 -7.22
C ARG A 30 8.77 8.81 -6.28
N VAL A 31 7.62 8.36 -6.77
CA VAL A 31 6.64 7.61 -5.99
C VAL A 31 6.83 6.11 -6.24
N HIS A 32 6.98 5.36 -5.15
CA HIS A 32 7.11 3.91 -5.18
C HIS A 32 6.02 3.27 -4.34
N TYR A 33 5.54 2.11 -4.79
CA TYR A 33 4.51 1.34 -4.10
C TYR A 33 5.01 -0.06 -3.80
N THR A 34 4.73 -0.58 -2.61
CA THR A 34 4.96 -1.97 -2.24
C THR A 34 3.65 -2.60 -1.79
N LEU A 35 3.29 -3.74 -2.38
CA LEU A 35 2.16 -4.56 -1.95
C LEU A 35 2.62 -5.48 -0.81
N ARG A 36 1.93 -5.46 0.34
CA ARG A 36 2.34 -6.22 1.53
C ARG A 36 1.53 -7.50 1.70
N SER A 37 0.27 -7.35 2.06
CA SER A 37 -0.57 -8.49 2.44
C SER A 37 -1.97 -8.31 1.87
N ALA A 38 -2.55 -9.41 1.39
CA ALA A 38 -3.98 -9.49 1.14
C ALA A 38 -4.75 -9.47 2.48
N LEU A 39 -5.89 -8.81 2.47
CA LEU A 39 -6.82 -8.70 3.59
C LEU A 39 -8.06 -9.51 3.26
N ASN A 40 -8.40 -10.45 4.15
CA ASN A 40 -9.45 -11.44 3.88
C ASN A 40 -10.75 -11.17 4.65
N GLN A 41 -10.81 -10.12 5.47
CA GLN A 41 -11.91 -9.90 6.44
C GLN A 41 -13.00 -8.96 5.92
N GLY A 42 -12.83 -8.36 4.75
CA GLY A 42 -13.81 -7.44 4.18
C GLY A 42 -13.68 -5.99 4.64
N PRO A 43 -14.72 -5.15 4.48
CA PRO A 43 -14.73 -3.80 5.03
C PRO A 43 -14.61 -3.83 6.56
N GLY A 44 -13.96 -2.82 7.15
CA GLY A 44 -13.73 -2.77 8.59
C GLY A 44 -12.43 -2.09 8.99
N SER A 45 -12.10 -2.16 10.28
CA SER A 45 -10.87 -1.58 10.83
C SER A 45 -9.73 -2.59 10.81
N TYR A 46 -8.63 -2.22 10.17
CA TYR A 46 -7.42 -3.03 10.11
C TYR A 46 -6.28 -2.37 10.86
N THR A 47 -5.59 -3.16 11.68
CA THR A 47 -4.34 -2.72 12.30
C THR A 47 -3.18 -3.07 11.38
N TYR A 48 -2.43 -2.06 10.96
CA TYR A 48 -1.15 -2.26 10.30
C TYR A 48 -0.04 -2.27 11.36
N ASP A 49 0.61 -3.43 11.53
CA ASP A 49 1.84 -3.55 12.29
C ASP A 49 3.03 -3.26 11.37
N ALA A 50 3.57 -2.05 11.52
CA ALA A 50 4.70 -1.61 10.73
C ALA A 50 5.98 -2.12 11.39
N VAL A 51 6.49 -3.27 10.94
CA VAL A 51 7.89 -3.62 11.21
C VAL A 51 8.76 -2.66 10.39
N LEU A 52 9.14 -1.53 10.99
CA LEU A 52 9.92 -0.46 10.38
C LEU A 52 11.44 -0.73 10.33
N ARG A 53 11.88 -1.91 10.79
CA ARG A 53 13.28 -2.26 11.08
C ARG A 53 14.28 -2.05 9.94
N THR A 54 13.83 -1.97 8.69
CA THR A 54 14.71 -1.82 7.51
C THR A 54 14.64 -0.43 6.87
N THR A 55 14.22 0.60 7.62
CA THR A 55 14.05 1.97 7.08
C THR A 55 15.02 2.94 7.71
N ALA A 56 15.56 3.86 6.92
CA ALA A 56 16.37 4.96 7.44
C ALA A 56 15.55 5.84 8.41
N PRO A 57 16.17 6.35 9.49
CA PRO A 57 15.56 7.33 10.38
C PRO A 57 14.94 8.53 9.64
N GLY A 58 13.88 9.09 10.20
CA GLY A 58 13.15 10.24 9.60
C GLY A 58 12.35 9.95 8.33
N SER A 59 12.40 8.72 7.79
CA SER A 59 11.68 8.38 6.56
C SER A 59 10.16 8.38 6.76
N GLU A 60 9.45 9.05 5.85
CA GLU A 60 7.98 9.06 5.80
C GLU A 60 7.43 8.02 4.82
N ARG A 61 6.33 7.37 5.22
CA ARG A 61 5.59 6.43 4.37
C ARG A 61 4.09 6.62 4.56
N THR A 62 3.33 6.53 3.48
CA THR A 62 1.86 6.49 3.56
C THR A 62 1.39 5.06 3.37
N VAL A 63 0.57 4.55 4.27
CA VAL A 63 -0.03 3.23 4.18
C VAL A 63 -1.52 3.37 3.94
N SER A 64 -2.05 2.57 3.01
CA SER A 64 -3.47 2.51 2.69
C SER A 64 -3.87 1.13 2.20
N VAL A 65 -5.17 0.87 2.12
CA VAL A 65 -5.74 -0.34 1.55
C VAL A 65 -6.30 -0.03 0.17
N LEU A 66 -6.01 -0.89 -0.80
CA LEU A 66 -6.64 -0.85 -2.12
C LEU A 66 -7.64 -1.98 -2.28
N LEU A 67 -8.68 -1.69 -3.08
CA LEU A 67 -9.60 -2.67 -3.62
C LEU A 67 -9.23 -2.96 -5.06
N MET A 68 -8.98 -4.23 -5.38
CA MET A 68 -8.63 -4.67 -6.73
C MET A 68 -9.42 -5.92 -7.08
N ASN A 69 -9.95 -5.99 -8.31
CA ASN A 69 -10.44 -7.26 -8.83
C ASN A 69 -9.28 -8.24 -9.07
N SER A 70 -9.61 -9.51 -9.31
CA SER A 70 -8.61 -10.58 -9.48
C SER A 70 -7.60 -10.31 -10.60
N ASP A 71 -8.02 -9.72 -11.72
CA ASP A 71 -7.13 -9.47 -12.87
C ASP A 71 -6.15 -8.34 -12.58
N THR A 72 -6.64 -7.26 -11.96
CA THR A 72 -5.81 -6.14 -11.54
C THR A 72 -4.82 -6.59 -10.47
N TYR A 73 -5.27 -7.35 -9.47
CA TYR A 73 -4.41 -7.88 -8.42
C TYR A 73 -3.29 -8.76 -8.98
N ARG A 74 -3.61 -9.67 -9.92
CA ARG A 74 -2.62 -10.50 -10.60
C ARG A 74 -1.63 -9.67 -11.42
N SER A 75 -2.12 -8.70 -12.18
CA SER A 75 -1.29 -7.82 -13.01
C SER A 75 -0.31 -7.00 -12.17
N VAL A 76 -0.80 -6.37 -11.08
CA VAL A 76 0.05 -5.64 -10.13
C VAL A 76 1.12 -6.55 -9.54
N ARG A 77 0.76 -7.76 -9.11
CA ARG A 77 1.74 -8.73 -8.57
C ARG A 77 2.78 -9.16 -9.60
N ALA A 78 2.42 -9.25 -10.88
CA ALA A 78 3.35 -9.60 -11.95
C ALA A 78 4.38 -8.49 -12.23
N THR A 79 4.06 -7.23 -11.93
CA THR A 79 5.00 -6.09 -12.05
C THR A 79 5.97 -5.97 -10.87
N ARG A 80 5.91 -6.90 -9.90
CA ARG A 80 6.74 -6.83 -8.71
C ARG A 80 8.22 -6.98 -9.07
N ASP A 81 8.96 -5.90 -8.87
CA ASP A 81 10.41 -5.89 -8.98
C ASP A 81 11.02 -6.82 -7.90
N PRO A 82 11.87 -7.78 -8.28
CA PRO A 82 12.37 -8.79 -7.36
C PRO A 82 13.39 -8.24 -6.34
N GLU A 83 14.09 -7.15 -6.67
CA GLU A 83 15.14 -6.59 -5.82
C GLU A 83 14.55 -5.63 -4.77
N THR A 84 13.66 -4.75 -5.22
CA THR A 84 13.07 -3.67 -4.42
C THR A 84 11.70 -4.03 -3.85
N GLY A 85 11.01 -4.99 -4.47
CA GLY A 85 9.61 -5.31 -4.15
C GLY A 85 8.61 -4.24 -4.62
N TYR A 86 9.04 -3.28 -5.44
CA TYR A 86 8.13 -2.26 -5.96
C TYR A 86 7.17 -2.84 -6.99
N VAL A 87 5.95 -2.32 -7.02
CA VAL A 87 4.90 -2.70 -7.97
C VAL A 87 4.41 -1.47 -8.73
N GLN A 88 3.89 -1.70 -9.93
CA GLN A 88 3.12 -0.70 -10.67
C GLN A 88 1.64 -0.83 -10.31
N LEU A 89 1.05 0.26 -9.85
CA LEU A 89 -0.38 0.34 -9.56
C LEU A 89 -1.12 1.03 -10.71
N PRO A 90 -2.41 0.71 -10.93
CA PRO A 90 -3.25 1.51 -11.83
C PRO A 90 -3.30 2.97 -11.38
N HIS A 91 -3.54 3.87 -12.33
CA HIS A 91 -3.62 5.31 -12.09
C HIS A 91 -5.05 5.83 -12.36
N PRO A 92 -5.75 6.42 -11.36
CA PRO A 92 -5.32 6.53 -9.96
C PRO A 92 -5.39 5.19 -9.21
N PRO A 93 -4.61 4.99 -8.12
CA PRO A 93 -4.71 3.78 -7.33
C PRO A 93 -6.09 3.69 -6.64
N PRO A 94 -6.81 2.55 -6.71
CA PRO A 94 -8.14 2.37 -6.12
C PRO A 94 -8.09 2.23 -4.59
N VAL A 95 -7.75 3.32 -3.89
CA VAL A 95 -7.66 3.37 -2.43
C VAL A 95 -9.06 3.41 -1.80
N VAL A 96 -9.28 2.54 -0.81
CA VAL A 96 -10.57 2.38 -0.11
C VAL A 96 -10.47 2.59 1.41
N SER A 97 -9.34 3.10 1.89
CA SER A 97 -9.13 3.44 3.30
C SER A 97 -8.68 4.88 3.49
N ASN A 98 -8.76 5.37 4.72
CA ASN A 98 -7.95 6.52 5.10
C ASN A 98 -6.45 6.22 4.90
N SER A 99 -5.69 7.27 4.60
CA SER A 99 -4.22 7.18 4.54
C SER A 99 -3.65 7.30 5.94
N VAL A 100 -2.68 6.45 6.24
CA VAL A 100 -1.96 6.42 7.51
C VAL A 100 -0.51 6.85 7.27
N LEU A 101 -0.11 7.98 7.83
CA LEU A 101 1.28 8.45 7.77
C LEU A 101 2.11 7.77 8.86
N ILE A 102 3.21 7.14 8.46
CA ILE A 102 4.20 6.58 9.36
C ILE A 102 5.51 7.35 9.20
N LYS A 103 6.06 7.80 10.32
CA LYS A 103 7.41 8.37 10.40
C LYS A 103 8.30 7.43 11.18
N THR A 104 9.47 7.13 10.61
CA THR A 104 10.51 6.41 11.36
C THR A 104 11.14 7.41 12.35
N PRO A 105 11.35 7.05 13.62
CA PRO A 105 12.07 7.90 14.57
C PRO A 105 13.43 8.34 14.01
N GLU A 106 13.90 9.53 14.42
CA GLU A 106 15.24 10.03 14.11
C GLU A 106 16.34 9.30 14.88
#